data_AF-A0A6S6WQY5-F1
#
_entry.id   AF-A0A6S6WQY5-F1
#
_cell.length_a   1.000
_cell.length_b   1.000
_cell.length_c   1.000
_cell.angle_alpha   90.00
_cell.angle_beta   90.00
_cell.angle_gamma   90.00
#
_symmetry.space_group_name_H-M   'P 1'
#
loop_
_entity.id
_entity.type
_entity.pdbx_description
1 polymer ?
#
loop_
_entity_poly.entity_id
_entity_poly.type
_entity_poly.pdbx_seq_one_letter_code
_entity_poly.pdbx_strand_id
1 'polypeptide(L)'
;MPNRYGFITHIALLFLITLLARPVSAQDTTTHFTLTAPESSREGYFVVSLDQAPQPGMVLQQSSNPNFSVITAEFVWFGDFEKMTLTGFSNGDYYFRIAPSAEVASNSVAVKVRHYPAWQAYTLFFIGLALFSLLVVTIIVLHRTRSRESNRGPDD
;
A
#
# COMPACT_ATOMS: atom_id res chain seq x y z
N MET A 1 55.64 53.29 20.18
CA MET A 1 54.16 53.27 20.06
C MET A 1 53.78 52.10 19.17
N PRO A 2 53.16 51.04 19.68
CA PRO A 2 52.84 49.87 18.86
C PRO A 2 51.74 50.20 17.84
N ASN A 3 51.91 49.70 16.62
CA ASN A 3 51.16 50.08 15.44
C ASN A 3 49.71 49.58 15.51
N ARG A 4 48.82 50.41 16.09
CA ARG A 4 47.42 50.05 16.42
C ARG A 4 46.62 49.54 15.22
N TYR A 5 46.98 49.94 14.01
CA TYR A 5 46.34 49.51 12.77
C TYR A 5 46.59 48.03 12.43
N GLY A 6 47.79 47.50 12.72
CA GLY A 6 48.11 46.09 12.50
C GLY A 6 47.35 45.16 13.44
N PHE A 7 47.13 45.59 14.68
CA PHE A 7 46.34 44.82 15.64
C PHE A 7 44.86 44.72 15.24
N ILE A 8 44.29 45.82 14.72
CA ILE A 8 42.90 45.86 14.25
C ILE A 8 42.72 44.97 13.00
N THR A 9 43.66 44.99 12.06
CA THR A 9 43.58 44.12 10.87
C THR A 9 43.68 42.64 11.24
N HIS A 10 44.56 42.25 12.16
CA HIS A 10 44.64 40.86 12.62
C HIS A 10 43.36 40.39 13.35
N ILE A 11 42.74 41.24 14.16
CA ILE A 11 41.44 40.93 14.80
C ILE A 11 40.35 40.79 13.75
N ALA A 12 40.25 41.72 12.79
CA ALA A 12 39.26 41.66 11.72
C ALA A 12 39.42 40.40 10.87
N LEU A 13 40.67 39.98 10.61
CA LEU A 13 40.99 38.79 9.82
C LEU A 13 40.69 37.50 10.60
N LEU A 14 40.96 37.45 11.90
CA LEU A 14 40.53 36.35 12.77
C LEU A 14 39.00 36.25 12.83
N PHE A 15 38.31 37.37 12.96
CA PHE A 15 36.84 37.40 12.99
C PHE A 15 36.25 36.92 11.66
N LEU A 16 36.83 37.34 10.53
CA LEU A 16 36.45 36.89 9.20
C LEU A 16 36.67 35.38 9.02
N ILE A 17 37.80 34.83 9.49
CA ILE A 17 38.07 33.38 9.44
C ILE A 17 37.06 32.61 10.30
N THR A 18 36.73 33.07 11.51
CA THR A 18 35.72 32.42 12.35
C THR A 18 34.30 32.55 11.79
N LEU A 19 34.01 33.61 11.02
CA LEU A 19 32.70 33.82 10.40
C LEU A 19 32.52 32.97 9.12
N LEU A 20 33.60 32.70 8.39
CA LEU A 20 33.62 31.77 7.26
C LEU A 20 33.76 30.30 7.69
N ALA A 21 34.23 30.03 8.91
CA ALA A 21 34.21 28.71 9.52
C ALA A 21 32.77 28.35 9.96
N ARG A 22 31.86 28.22 9.00
CA ARG A 22 30.56 27.58 9.25
C ARG A 22 30.85 26.14 9.70
N PRO A 23 30.32 25.69 10.85
CA PRO A 23 30.47 24.29 11.24
C PRO A 23 29.81 23.41 10.16
N VAL A 24 30.59 22.48 9.59
CA VAL A 24 30.10 21.45 8.63
C VAL A 24 29.08 20.49 9.29
N SER A 25 28.85 20.61 10.59
CA SER A 25 28.00 19.73 11.41
C SER A 25 26.49 19.94 11.27
N ALA A 26 26.01 20.71 10.28
CA ALA A 26 24.58 20.97 10.08
C ALA A 26 24.11 20.71 8.64
N GLN A 27 24.77 19.80 7.92
CA GLN A 27 24.26 19.32 6.65
C GLN A 27 23.28 18.17 6.95
N ASP A 28 21.97 18.46 6.90
CA ASP A 28 20.94 17.43 6.93
C ASP A 28 21.11 16.59 5.67
N THR A 29 21.82 15.46 5.82
CA THR A 29 22.14 14.54 4.73
C THR A 29 21.01 13.49 4.59
N THR A 30 19.92 13.67 5.32
CA THR A 30 18.77 12.77 5.29
C THR A 30 18.10 12.83 3.92
N THR A 31 18.10 11.71 3.22
CA THR A 31 17.37 11.54 1.99
C THR A 31 15.89 11.36 2.33
N HIS A 32 15.05 12.24 1.77
CA HIS A 32 13.61 12.17 1.94
C HIS A 32 12.98 11.43 0.78
N PHE A 33 12.23 10.37 1.10
CA PHE A 33 11.45 9.59 0.14
C PHE A 33 9.97 9.94 0.24
N THR A 34 9.32 10.04 -0.91
CA THR A 34 7.86 10.16 -0.98
C THR A 34 7.25 8.82 -1.33
N LEU A 35 6.60 8.22 -0.34
CA LEU A 35 5.85 6.99 -0.47
C LEU A 35 4.44 7.28 -0.99
N THR A 36 3.99 6.50 -1.96
CA THR A 36 2.63 6.56 -2.53
C THR A 36 2.00 5.17 -2.52
N ALA A 37 0.73 5.08 -2.15
CA ALA A 37 -0.06 3.86 -2.17
C ALA A 37 -1.52 4.19 -2.51
N PRO A 38 -2.32 3.24 -3.00
CA PRO A 38 -3.75 3.45 -3.18
C PRO A 38 -4.43 3.65 -1.82
N GLU A 39 -5.44 4.53 -1.76
CA GLU A 39 -6.18 4.78 -0.52
C GLU A 39 -6.96 3.54 -0.03
N SER A 40 -7.36 2.67 -0.96
CA SER A 40 -8.16 1.48 -0.67
C SER A 40 -7.79 0.31 -1.57
N SER A 41 -7.85 -0.91 -1.03
CA SER A 41 -7.74 -2.18 -1.77
C SER A 41 -8.90 -3.12 -1.42
N ARG A 42 -9.47 -3.76 -2.44
CA ARG A 42 -10.53 -4.76 -2.26
C ARG A 42 -10.04 -6.20 -2.30
N GLU A 43 -8.88 -6.41 -2.91
CA GLU A 43 -8.34 -7.72 -3.22
C GLU A 43 -7.32 -8.22 -2.18
N GLY A 44 -6.99 -7.39 -1.18
CA GLY A 44 -5.97 -7.74 -0.18
C GLY A 44 -4.53 -7.64 -0.70
N TYR A 45 -4.33 -7.05 -1.88
CA TYR A 45 -3.02 -6.66 -2.40
C TYR A 45 -3.03 -5.24 -2.96
N PHE A 46 -1.86 -4.59 -2.98
CA PHE A 46 -1.67 -3.26 -3.54
C PHE A 46 -0.20 -2.98 -3.80
N VAL A 47 0.09 -1.95 -4.58
CA VAL A 47 1.45 -1.51 -4.90
C VAL A 47 1.78 -0.26 -4.09
N VAL A 48 2.92 -0.30 -3.42
CA VAL A 48 3.54 0.85 -2.78
C VAL A 48 4.67 1.34 -3.70
N SER A 49 4.76 2.64 -3.91
CA SER A 49 5.76 3.26 -4.81
C SER A 49 6.56 4.34 -4.09
N LEU A 50 7.82 4.49 -4.49
CA LEU A 50 8.71 5.57 -4.13
C LEU A 50 8.79 6.58 -5.29
N ASP A 51 9.19 7.80 -4.98
CA ASP A 51 9.46 8.87 -5.95
C ASP A 51 10.85 8.80 -6.59
N GLN A 52 11.73 7.96 -6.05
CA GLN A 52 13.11 7.78 -6.50
C GLN A 52 13.60 6.36 -6.19
N ALA A 53 14.72 5.98 -6.81
CA ALA A 53 15.31 4.66 -6.63
C ALA A 53 15.59 4.35 -5.13
N PRO A 54 15.23 3.15 -4.64
CA PRO A 54 15.44 2.77 -3.26
C PRO A 54 16.93 2.66 -2.92
N GLN A 55 17.28 2.90 -1.66
CA GLN A 55 18.61 2.64 -1.14
C GLN A 55 18.75 1.19 -0.66
N PRO A 56 19.95 0.58 -0.76
CA PRO A 56 20.19 -0.77 -0.25
C PRO A 56 19.86 -0.91 1.24
N GLY A 57 19.14 -1.97 1.60
CA GLY A 57 18.78 -2.24 3.00
C GLY A 57 17.63 -1.39 3.54
N MET A 58 16.94 -0.62 2.69
CA MET A 58 15.72 0.08 3.07
C MET A 58 14.65 -0.92 3.53
N VAL A 59 13.92 -0.57 4.60
CA VAL A 59 12.85 -1.41 5.16
C VAL A 59 11.56 -0.61 5.19
N LEU A 60 10.49 -1.18 4.66
CA LEU A 60 9.14 -0.67 4.76
C LEU A 60 8.50 -1.21 6.05
N GLN A 61 8.11 -0.33 6.96
CA GLN A 61 7.40 -0.67 8.19
C GLN A 61 5.89 -0.56 7.99
N GLN A 62 5.17 -1.51 8.57
CA GLN A 62 3.72 -1.52 8.66
C GLN A 62 3.27 -1.36 10.11
N SER A 63 2.22 -0.58 10.32
CA SER A 63 1.55 -0.41 11.61
C SER A 63 0.03 -0.37 11.44
N SER A 64 -0.71 -0.78 12.46
CA SER A 64 -2.16 -0.53 12.58
C SER A 64 -2.48 0.82 13.23
N ASN A 65 -1.46 1.55 13.68
CA ASN A 65 -1.56 2.86 14.31
C ASN A 65 -0.84 3.93 13.46
N PRO A 66 -1.44 5.10 13.20
CA PRO A 66 -0.85 6.18 12.40
C PRO A 66 0.48 6.72 12.97
N ASN A 67 0.70 6.60 14.27
CA ASN A 67 1.91 7.08 14.93
C ASN A 67 3.03 6.03 14.98
N PHE A 68 2.81 4.84 14.42
CA PHE A 68 3.79 3.73 14.41
C PHE A 68 4.30 3.38 15.82
N SER A 69 3.42 3.43 16.82
CA SER A 69 3.75 3.06 18.21
C SER A 69 4.08 1.59 18.37
N VAL A 70 3.52 0.74 17.50
CA VAL A 70 3.81 -0.70 17.42
C VAL A 70 3.96 -1.05 15.95
N ILE A 71 5.08 -1.65 15.60
CA ILE A 71 5.32 -2.15 14.25
C ILE A 71 4.75 -3.57 14.15
N THR A 72 3.81 -3.76 13.23
CA THR A 72 3.14 -5.05 13.02
C THR A 72 3.94 -5.96 12.09
N ALA A 73 4.58 -5.37 11.07
CA ALA A 73 5.37 -6.09 10.11
C ALA A 73 6.43 -5.18 9.47
N GLU A 74 7.47 -5.80 8.92
CA GLU A 74 8.53 -5.13 8.18
C GLU A 74 8.80 -5.87 6.88
N PHE A 75 9.03 -5.13 5.80
CA PHE A 75 9.31 -5.65 4.48
C PHE A 75 10.61 -5.05 3.97
N VAL A 76 11.60 -5.88 3.68
CA VAL A 76 12.86 -5.41 3.10
C VAL A 76 12.61 -4.97 1.66
N TRP A 77 13.03 -3.76 1.32
CA TRP A 77 12.95 -3.25 -0.04
C TRP A 77 13.85 -4.06 -0.97
N PHE A 78 13.26 -4.69 -1.97
CA PHE A 78 13.95 -5.62 -2.84
C PHE A 78 14.35 -4.95 -4.16
N GLY A 79 15.64 -5.02 -4.48
CA GLY A 79 16.21 -4.51 -5.72
C GLY A 79 16.24 -2.99 -5.79
N ASP A 80 16.36 -2.49 -7.01
CA ASP A 80 16.41 -1.07 -7.39
C ASP A 80 15.05 -0.57 -7.93
N PHE A 81 13.98 -1.35 -7.73
CA PHE A 81 12.65 -1.00 -8.21
C PHE A 81 11.99 0.02 -7.29
N GLU A 82 11.45 1.09 -7.87
CA GLU A 82 10.67 2.09 -7.14
C GLU A 82 9.31 1.55 -6.64
N LYS A 83 8.92 0.34 -7.02
CA LYS A 83 7.61 -0.24 -6.73
C LYS A 83 7.73 -1.59 -6.04
N MET A 84 6.94 -1.77 -4.99
CA MET A 84 6.81 -3.01 -4.25
C MET A 84 5.33 -3.42 -4.21
N THR A 85 5.05 -4.67 -4.60
CA THR A 85 3.71 -5.25 -4.44
C THR A 85 3.60 -5.93 -3.07
N LEU A 86 2.64 -5.51 -2.27
CA LEU A 86 2.30 -6.09 -0.99
C LEU A 86 1.02 -6.92 -1.13
N THR A 87 0.98 -8.11 -0.52
CA THR A 87 -0.13 -9.08 -0.64
C THR A 87 -0.47 -9.70 0.70
N GLY A 88 -1.65 -10.33 0.80
CA GLY A 88 -2.05 -11.10 1.99
C GLY A 88 -2.68 -10.28 3.11
N PHE A 89 -3.18 -9.08 2.81
CA PHE A 89 -3.80 -8.21 3.81
C PHE A 89 -5.25 -8.59 4.05
N SER A 90 -5.64 -8.73 5.32
CA SER A 90 -7.05 -8.87 5.73
C SER A 90 -7.76 -7.51 5.78
N ASN A 91 -9.08 -7.51 6.02
CA ASN A 91 -9.82 -6.28 6.28
C ASN A 91 -9.20 -5.48 7.42
N GLY A 92 -8.86 -4.22 7.17
CA GLY A 92 -8.21 -3.37 8.17
C GLY A 92 -7.70 -2.06 7.61
N ASP A 93 -7.21 -1.20 8.49
CA ASP A 93 -6.56 0.06 8.15
C ASP A 93 -5.06 -0.08 8.47
N TYR A 94 -4.23 0.14 7.46
CA TYR A 94 -2.79 -0.09 7.52
C TYR A 94 -2.04 1.19 7.22
N TYR A 95 -0.99 1.43 7.98
CA TYR A 95 -0.10 2.58 7.83
C TYR A 95 1.29 2.09 7.47
N PHE A 96 1.89 2.74 6.46
CA PHE A 96 3.20 2.38 5.96
C PHE A 96 4.14 3.59 5.98
N ARG A 97 5.41 3.33 6.30
CA ARG A 97 6.50 4.28 6.18
C ARG A 97 7.81 3.54 5.95
N ILE A 98 8.82 4.20 5.43
CA ILE A 98 10.18 3.68 5.47
C ILE A 98 10.71 3.79 6.90
N ALA A 99 11.41 2.75 7.37
CA ALA A 99 12.06 2.73 8.67
C ALA A 99 13.01 3.94 8.78
N PRO A 100 12.78 4.85 9.75
CA PRO A 100 13.58 6.05 9.87
C PRO A 100 15.01 5.71 10.29
N SER A 101 15.99 6.31 9.62
CA SER A 101 17.42 6.22 9.96
C SER A 101 18.07 7.61 9.93
N ALA A 102 19.36 7.70 10.27
CA ALA A 102 20.10 8.96 10.16
C ALA A 102 20.25 9.47 8.71
N GLU A 103 20.02 8.60 7.72
CA GLU A 103 20.24 8.87 6.30
C GLU A 103 18.94 8.85 5.49
N VAL A 104 17.85 8.30 6.04
CA VAL A 104 16.61 8.04 5.32
C VAL A 104 15.39 8.40 6.17
N ALA A 105 14.50 9.19 5.57
CA ALA A 105 13.18 9.48 6.10
C ALA A 105 12.11 9.38 5.01
N SER A 106 10.86 9.11 5.38
CA SER A 106 9.73 9.19 4.45
C SER A 106 8.49 9.78 5.11
N ASN A 107 7.53 10.17 4.28
CA ASN A 107 6.15 10.36 4.74
C ASN A 107 5.52 9.02 5.16
N SER A 108 4.35 9.09 5.78
CA SER A 108 3.49 7.94 6.02
C SER A 108 2.31 7.93 5.06
N VAL A 109 1.88 6.73 4.67
CA VAL A 109 0.69 6.52 3.83
C VAL A 109 -0.26 5.55 4.51
N ALA A 110 -1.56 5.71 4.24
CA ALA A 110 -2.60 4.85 4.77
C ALA A 110 -3.30 4.08 3.64
N VAL A 111 -3.55 2.80 3.86
CA VAL A 111 -4.27 1.92 2.93
C VAL A 111 -5.39 1.21 3.68
N LYS A 112 -6.62 1.33 3.17
CA LYS A 112 -7.79 0.63 3.71
C LYS A 112 -8.07 -0.63 2.92
N VAL A 113 -8.02 -1.78 3.56
CA VAL A 113 -8.37 -3.06 2.91
C VAL A 113 -9.78 -3.46 3.28
N ARG A 114 -10.65 -3.65 2.28
CA ARG A 114 -12.06 -4.01 2.44
C ARG A 114 -12.50 -5.00 1.35
N HIS A 115 -12.54 -6.28 1.69
CA HIS A 115 -12.97 -7.36 0.81
C HIS A 115 -14.47 -7.31 0.54
N TYR A 116 -14.87 -7.86 -0.60
CA TYR A 116 -16.28 -8.07 -0.91
C TYR A 116 -16.95 -8.96 0.14
N PRO A 117 -18.15 -8.60 0.61
CA PRO A 117 -18.88 -9.43 1.55
C PRO A 117 -19.33 -10.73 0.87
N ALA A 118 -19.09 -11.87 1.52
CA ALA A 118 -19.46 -13.20 1.01
C ALA A 118 -20.96 -13.32 0.66
N TRP A 119 -21.82 -12.53 1.32
CA TRP A 119 -23.25 -12.48 1.04
C TRP A 119 -23.58 -12.18 -0.43
N GLN A 120 -22.78 -11.35 -1.10
CA GLN A 120 -22.98 -11.06 -2.52
C GLN A 120 -22.80 -12.31 -3.38
N ALA A 121 -21.78 -13.12 -3.09
CA ALA A 121 -21.54 -14.38 -3.79
C ALA A 121 -22.67 -15.39 -3.54
N TYR A 122 -23.14 -15.52 -2.29
CA TYR A 122 -24.27 -16.40 -1.97
C TYR A 122 -25.54 -15.98 -2.68
N THR A 123 -25.81 -14.68 -2.77
CA THR A 123 -27.00 -14.15 -3.47
C THR A 123 -26.98 -14.55 -4.95
N LEU A 124 -25.87 -14.33 -5.66
CA LEU A 124 -25.74 -14.74 -7.06
C LEU A 124 -25.86 -16.25 -7.22
N PHE A 125 -25.25 -17.03 -6.31
CA PHE A 125 -25.36 -18.48 -6.32
C PHE A 125 -26.81 -18.95 -6.21
N PHE A 126 -27.59 -18.42 -5.26
CA PHE A 126 -28.98 -18.82 -5.08
C PHE A 126 -29.90 -18.35 -6.22
N ILE A 127 -29.64 -17.19 -6.80
CA ILE A 127 -30.36 -16.74 -8.01
C ILE A 127 -30.10 -17.71 -9.17
N GLY A 128 -28.83 -18.06 -9.41
CA GLY A 128 -28.46 -19.05 -10.43
C GLY A 128 -29.09 -20.42 -10.17
N LEU A 129 -29.07 -20.88 -8.92
CA LEU A 129 -29.71 -22.14 -8.50
C LEU A 129 -31.21 -22.14 -8.74
N ALA A 130 -31.90 -21.03 -8.43
CA ALA A 130 -33.34 -20.90 -8.65
C ALA A 130 -33.69 -20.95 -10.15
N LEU A 131 -32.95 -20.21 -10.98
CA LEU A 131 -33.14 -20.23 -12.44
C LEU A 131 -32.85 -21.62 -13.03
N PHE A 132 -31.79 -22.27 -12.58
CA PHE A 132 -31.44 -23.63 -13.00
C PHE A 132 -32.53 -24.64 -12.61
N SER A 133 -33.00 -24.57 -11.37
CA SER A 133 -34.06 -25.46 -10.87
C SER A 133 -35.36 -25.26 -11.65
N LEU A 134 -35.73 -24.01 -11.95
CA LEU A 134 -36.90 -23.68 -12.76
C LEU A 134 -36.80 -24.27 -14.17
N LEU A 135 -35.63 -24.18 -14.80
CA LEU A 135 -35.38 -24.78 -16.12
C LEU A 135 -35.53 -26.31 -16.07
N VAL A 136 -34.91 -26.97 -15.10
CA VAL A 136 -34.98 -28.43 -14.93
C VAL A 136 -36.43 -28.88 -14.71
N VAL A 137 -37.17 -28.21 -13.83
CA VAL A 137 -38.59 -28.52 -13.59
C VAL A 137 -39.40 -28.36 -14.87
N THR A 138 -39.18 -27.28 -15.63
CA THR A 138 -39.88 -27.04 -16.90
C THR A 138 -39.62 -28.16 -17.90
N ILE A 139 -38.37 -28.61 -18.04
CA ILE A 139 -37.99 -29.71 -18.92
C ILE A 139 -38.67 -31.02 -18.48
N ILE A 140 -38.61 -31.35 -17.19
CA ILE A 140 -39.20 -32.59 -16.66
C ILE A 140 -40.72 -32.59 -16.86
N VAL A 141 -41.40 -31.49 -16.57
CA VAL A 141 -42.85 -31.36 -16.74
C VAL A 141 -43.23 -31.51 -18.20
N LEU A 142 -42.55 -30.78 -19.11
CA LEU A 142 -42.81 -30.87 -20.54
C LEU A 142 -42.56 -32.28 -21.10
N HIS A 143 -41.47 -32.91 -20.68
CA HIS A 143 -41.13 -34.29 -21.08
C HIS A 143 -42.20 -35.28 -20.62
N ARG A 144 -42.62 -35.19 -19.34
CA ARG A 144 -43.66 -36.04 -18.78
C ARG A 144 -45.02 -35.88 -19.46
N THR A 145 -45.41 -34.65 -19.82
CA THR A 145 -46.67 -34.40 -20.52
C THR A 145 -46.66 -35.04 -21.91
N ARG A 146 -45.58 -34.87 -22.68
CA ARG A 146 -45.44 -35.48 -24.01
C ARG A 146 -45.45 -37.01 -23.97
N SER A 147 -44.78 -37.63 -22.99
CA SER A 147 -44.81 -39.09 -22.82
C SER A 147 -46.21 -39.61 -22.47
N ARG A 148 -47.05 -38.83 -21.77
CA ARG A 148 -48.43 -39.21 -21.45
C ARG A 148 -49.38 -39.11 -22.64
N GLU A 149 -49.19 -38.10 -23.50
CA GLU A 149 -49.97 -37.95 -24.74
C GLU A 149 -49.61 -39.04 -25.77
N SER A 150 -48.33 -39.40 -25.88
CA SER A 150 -47.89 -40.53 -26.72
C SER A 150 -48.47 -41.87 -26.29
N ASN A 151 -48.79 -42.07 -25.01
CA ASN A 151 -49.35 -43.31 -24.48
C ASN A 151 -50.90 -43.34 -24.50
N ARG A 152 -51.54 -42.27 -24.98
CA ARG A 152 -52.99 -42.15 -25.24
C ARG A 152 -53.30 -42.05 -26.74
N GLY A 153 -52.51 -42.73 -27.57
CA GLY A 153 -52.83 -42.94 -28.99
C GLY A 153 -54.17 -43.65 -29.16
N PRO A 154 -54.83 -43.50 -30.32
CA PRO A 154 -56.28 -43.58 -30.47
C PRO A 154 -56.79 -45.02 -30.33
N ASP A 155 -57.61 -45.26 -29.31
CA ASP A 155 -58.61 -46.33 -29.37
C ASP A 155 -59.83 -45.75 -30.12
N ASP A 156 -60.30 -46.52 -31.10
CA ASP A 156 -61.41 -46.25 -32.04
C ASP A 156 -62.69 -45.63 -31.42
#